data_AF-A0A6B3HA56-F1
#
_entry.id   AF-A0A6B3HA56-F1
#
_cell.length_a   1.000
_cell.length_b   1.000
_cell.length_c   1.000
_cell.angle_alpha   90.00
_cell.angle_beta   90.00
_cell.angle_gamma   90.00
#
_symmetry.space_group_name_H-M   'P 1'
#
loop_
_entity.id
_entity.type
_entity.pdbx_description
1 polymer ?
#
loop_
_entity_poly.entity_id
_entity_poly.type
_entity_poly.pdbx_seq_one_letter_code
_entity_poly.pdbx_strand_id
1 'polypeptide(L)' 'MSDLHKEVSELERKSATAARLFDIRRIIGGLFVVYGVIVTIAGISPSDADLKKAEGVHINLWTGLAMLA' A
#
# COMPACT_ATOMS: atom_id res chain seq x y z
N MET A 1 -1.53 13.31 -43.27
CA MET A 1 -2.21 13.65 -42.00
C MET A 1 -2.73 12.42 -41.24
N SER A 2 -3.00 11.28 -41.89
CA SER A 2 -3.42 10.03 -41.23
C SER A 2 -2.33 9.40 -40.35
N ASP A 3 -1.08 9.41 -40.81
CA ASP A 3 -0.03 8.58 -40.18
C ASP A 3 0.50 9.19 -38.89
N LEU A 4 0.58 10.52 -38.82
CA LEU A 4 0.88 11.26 -37.59
C LEU A 4 -0.16 10.99 -36.50
N HIS A 5 -1.45 10.93 -36.84
CA HIS A 5 -2.50 10.62 -35.86
C HIS A 5 -2.39 9.19 -35.34
N LYS A 6 -2.01 8.23 -36.20
CA LYS A 6 -1.77 6.84 -35.78
C LYS A 6 -0.58 6.76 -34.83
N GLU A 7 0.51 7.44 -35.15
CA GLU A 7 1.73 7.46 -34.35
C GLU A 7 1.50 8.10 -32.96
N VAL A 8 0.78 9.22 -32.90
CA VAL A 8 0.36 9.85 -31.65
C VAL A 8 -0.53 8.91 -30.82
N SER A 9 -1.52 8.24 -31.44
CA SER A 9 -2.40 7.32 -30.72
C SER A 9 -1.69 6.09 -30.15
N GLU A 10 -0.68 5.57 -30.84
CA GLU A 10 0.15 4.45 -30.38
C GLU A 10 1.07 4.87 -29.22
N LEU A 11 1.62 6.08 -29.28
CA LEU A 11 2.41 6.67 -28.18
C LEU A 11 1.55 6.91 -26.94
N GLU A 12 0.33 7.43 -27.10
CA GLU A 12 -0.64 7.60 -26.01
C GLU A 12 -1.03 6.26 -25.38
N ARG A 13 -1.28 5.22 -26.20
CA ARG A 13 -1.61 3.87 -25.70
C ARG A 13 -0.45 3.24 -24.93
N LYS A 14 0.79 3.42 -25.41
CA LYS A 14 2.00 2.99 -24.68
C LYS A 14 2.17 3.77 -23.36
N SER A 15 1.97 5.08 -23.39
CA SER A 15 2.04 5.95 -22.21
C SER A 15 1.00 5.55 -21.16
N ALA A 16 -0.26 5.36 -21.56
CA ALA A 16 -1.33 4.91 -20.67
C ALA A 16 -1.04 3.53 -20.07
N THR A 17 -0.43 2.62 -20.84
CA THR A 17 -0.02 1.29 -20.35
C THR A 17 1.13 1.38 -19.35
N ALA A 18 2.13 2.22 -19.62
CA ALA A 18 3.29 2.44 -18.73
C ALA A 18 2.90 3.16 -17.43
N ALA A 19 2.03 4.18 -17.50
CA ALA A 19 1.49 4.87 -16.33
C ALA A 19 0.68 3.94 -15.42
N ARG A 20 0.01 2.94 -16.01
CA ARG A 20 -0.68 1.88 -15.25
C ARG A 20 0.28 0.94 -14.52
N LEU A 21 1.48 0.74 -15.07
CA LEU A 21 2.52 -0.10 -14.49
C LEU A 21 3.24 0.60 -13.31
N PHE A 22 3.36 1.93 -13.39
CA PHE A 22 3.93 2.79 -12.35
C PHE A 22 2.85 3.57 -11.59
N ASP A 23 1.74 2.92 -11.26
CA ASP A 23 0.73 3.54 -10.41
C ASP A 23 1.26 3.63 -8.96
N ILE A 24 1.52 4.85 -8.53
CA ILE A 24 1.96 5.19 -7.17
C ILE A 24 1.03 4.57 -6.13
N ARG A 25 -0.27 4.44 -6.41
CA ARG A 25 -1.23 3.80 -5.49
C ARG A 25 -0.87 2.36 -5.20
N ARG A 26 -0.35 1.64 -6.19
CA ARG A 26 0.08 0.25 -6.04
C ARG A 26 1.33 0.12 -5.18
N ILE A 27 2.25 1.07 -5.33
CA ILE A 27 3.47 1.15 -4.50
C ILE A 27 3.11 1.49 -3.05
N ILE A 28 2.31 2.55 -2.84
CA ILE A 28 1.84 2.96 -1.51
C ILE A 28 1.04 1.83 -0.86
N GLY A 29 0.11 1.21 -1.59
CA GLY A 29 -0.68 0.08 -1.10
C GLY A 29 0.19 -1.12 -0.72
N GLY A 30 1.18 -1.48 -1.55
CA GLY A 30 2.12 -2.55 -1.22
C GLY A 30 2.94 -2.25 0.03
N LEU A 31 3.48 -1.04 0.16
CA LEU A 31 4.20 -0.60 1.35
C LEU A 31 3.29 -0.62 2.59
N PHE A 32 2.05 -0.16 2.43
CA PHE A 32 1.05 -0.13 3.50
C PHE A 32 0.69 -1.53 3.98
N VAL A 33 0.52 -2.50 3.07
CA VAL A 33 0.28 -3.91 3.41
C VAL A 33 1.47 -4.50 4.15
N VAL A 34 2.71 -4.31 3.66
CA VAL A 34 3.92 -4.80 4.33
C VAL A 34 4.01 -4.25 5.75
N TYR A 35 3.78 -2.95 5.92
CA TYR A 35 3.79 -2.33 7.24
C TYR A 35 2.65 -2.85 8.13
N GLY A 36 1.45 -3.03 7.57
CA GLY A 36 0.30 -3.61 8.28
C GLY A 36 0.58 -5.01 8.82
N VAL A 37 1.29 -5.85 8.05
CA VAL A 37 1.75 -7.17 8.52
C VAL A 37 2.71 -7.04 9.71
N ILE A 38 3.70 -6.16 9.63
CA ILE A 38 4.67 -5.94 10.72
C ILE A 38 3.95 -5.49 12.00
N VAL A 39 3.04 -4.51 11.87
CA VAL A 39 2.27 -3.95 12.98
C VAL A 39 1.34 -5.02 13.59
N THR A 40 0.69 -5.83 12.76
CA THR A 40 -0.14 -6.95 13.21
C THR A 40 0.67 -7.96 14.02
N ILE A 41 1.85 -8.36 13.53
CA ILE A 41 2.74 -9.31 14.22
C ILE A 41 3.20 -8.73 15.57
N ALA A 42 3.59 -7.46 15.60
CA ALA A 42 3.95 -6.77 16.85
C ALA A 42 2.78 -6.70 17.85
N GLY A 43 1.53 -6.69 17.35
CA GLY A 43 0.33 -6.68 18.16
C GLY A 43 -0.08 -8.04 18.76
N ILE A 44 0.38 -9.16 18.18
CA ILE A 44 0.05 -10.52 18.66
C ILE A 44 0.74 -10.82 20.00
N SER A 45 1.99 -10.36 20.18
CA SER A 45 2.76 -10.53 21.42
C SER A 45 3.42 -9.21 21.83
N PRO A 46 2.63 -8.24 22.33
CA PRO A 46 3.18 -6.97 22.77
C PRO A 46 4.02 -7.14 24.03
N SER A 47 5.05 -6.31 24.17
CA SER A 47 5.79 -6.19 25.43
C SER A 47 4.89 -5.62 26.53
N ASP A 48 5.14 -5.97 27.79
CA ASP A 48 4.44 -5.38 28.95
C ASP A 48 4.52 -3.85 28.97
N ALA A 49 5.63 -3.30 28.45
CA ALA A 49 5.80 -1.84 28.32
C ALA A 49 4.84 -1.23 27.29
N ASP A 50 4.59 -1.93 26.18
CA ASP A 50 3.67 -1.48 25.12
C ASP A 50 2.21 -1.60 25.59
N LEU A 51 1.89 -2.70 26.27
CA LEU A 51 0.56 -2.93 26.83
C LEU A 51 0.22 -1.89 27.90
N LYS A 52 1.18 -1.55 28.76
CA LYS A 52 1.02 -0.51 29.80
C LYS A 52 0.89 0.89 29.20
N LYS A 53 1.61 1.18 28.12
CA LYS A 53 1.51 2.47 27.40
C LYS A 53 0.18 2.63 26.68
N ALA A 54 -0.42 1.53 26.24
CA ALA A 54 -1.70 1.49 25.55
C ALA A 54 -2.88 1.21 26.50
N GLU A 55 -2.72 1.39 27.81
CA GLU A 55 -3.78 1.20 28.81
C GLU A 55 -4.46 -0.19 28.75
N GLY A 56 -3.70 -1.23 28.39
CA GLY A 56 -4.21 -2.60 28.24
C GLY A 56 -4.80 -2.91 26.87
N VAL A 57 -4.81 -1.96 25.92
CA VAL A 57 -5.31 -2.18 24.57
C VAL A 57 -4.19 -2.66 23.64
N HIS A 58 -4.47 -3.71 22.87
CA HIS A 58 -3.58 -4.19 21.81
C HIS A 58 -3.65 -3.27 20.58
N ILE A 59 -3.23 -2.01 20.71
CA ILE A 59 -3.39 -0.99 19.67
C ILE A 59 -2.69 -1.40 18.36
N ASN A 60 -1.49 -1.97 18.44
CA ASN A 60 -0.78 -2.47 17.26
C ASN A 60 -1.58 -3.58 16.55
N LEU A 61 -2.29 -4.44 17.29
CA LEU A 61 -3.10 -5.50 16.68
C LEU A 61 -4.30 -4.92 15.92
N TRP A 62 -5.07 -4.04 16.56
CA TRP A 62 -6.23 -3.39 15.93
C TRP A 62 -5.84 -2.56 14.71
N THR A 63 -4.76 -1.78 14.83
CA THR A 63 -4.28 -0.92 13.75
C THR A 63 -3.76 -1.76 12.58
N GLY A 64 -2.96 -2.81 12.87
CA GLY A 64 -2.45 -3.72 11.85
C GLY A 64 -3.56 -4.45 11.09
N LEU A 65 -4.58 -4.95 11.80
CA LEU A 65 -5.75 -5.58 11.17
C LEU A 65 -6.54 -4.59 10.31
N ALA A 66 -6.73 -3.35 10.77
CA ALA A 66 -7.38 -2.29 9.98
C ALA A 66 -6.60 -1.93 8.71
N MET A 67 -5.27 -2.11 8.71
CA MET A 67 -4.44 -1.88 7.53
C MET A 67 -4.53 -3.02 6.50
N LEU A 68 -4.96 -4.21 6.92
CA LEU A 68 -5.06 -5.40 6.08
C LEU A 68 -6.48 -5.70 5.57
N ALA A 69 -7.50 -5.07 6.17
CA ALA A 69 -8.92 -5.19 5.80
C ALA A 69 -9.29 -4.21 4.67
#